data_AF-A0A523Y8E7-F1
#
_entry.id   AF-A0A523Y8E7-F1
#
_cell.length_a   1.000
_cell.length_b   1.000
_cell.length_c   1.000
_cell.angle_alpha   90.00
_cell.angle_beta   90.00
_cell.angle_gamma   90.00
#
_symmetry.space_group_name_H-M   'P 1'
#
loop_
_entity.id
_entity.type
_entity.pdbx_description
1 polymer ?
#
loop_
_entity_poly.entity_id
_entity_poly.type
_entity_poly.pdbx_seq_one_letter_code
_entity_poly.pdbx_strand_id
1 'polypeptide(L)'
;MSTTLELLADGIAYYYDTEMLAVAWETTPKVFEALLPAPLRPYKRPIVTACIANCPNTSFGVSYRFGALGLMCEYEGELGTYYLSMPENDDI
;
A
#
# COMPACT_ATOMS: atom_id res chain seq x y z
N MET A 1 -15.82 28.78 1.83
CA MET A 1 -16.18 27.84 0.75
C MET A 1 -14.98 27.67 -0.18
N SER A 2 -13.84 27.25 0.36
CA SER A 2 -12.57 27.11 -0.39
C SER A 2 -11.64 26.23 0.44
N THR A 3 -11.57 24.93 0.16
CA THR A 3 -10.57 24.05 0.78
C THR A 3 -10.29 22.76 0.02
N THR A 4 -11.19 22.28 -0.84
CA THR A 4 -11.00 20.98 -1.51
C THR A 4 -10.09 21.04 -2.74
N LEU A 5 -10.07 22.16 -3.48
CA LEU A 5 -9.30 22.29 -4.72
C LEU A 5 -7.80 22.60 -4.50
N GLU A 6 -7.40 23.15 -3.36
CA GLU A 6 -5.99 23.48 -3.07
C GLU A 6 -5.17 22.24 -2.64
N LEU A 7 -5.79 21.22 -2.03
CA LEU A 7 -5.09 20.01 -1.57
C LEU A 7 -4.60 19.09 -2.69
N LEU A 8 -5.17 19.20 -3.89
CA LEU A 8 -4.76 18.42 -5.06
C LEU A 8 -3.63 19.09 -5.86
N ALA A 9 -3.25 20.33 -5.54
CA ALA A 9 -2.30 21.12 -6.33
C ALA A 9 -0.87 20.52 -6.36
N ASP A 10 -0.50 19.73 -5.34
CA ASP A 10 0.83 19.11 -5.22
C ASP A 10 0.86 17.61 -5.61
N GLY A 11 -0.26 17.05 -6.10
CA GLY A 11 -0.36 15.62 -6.44
C GLY A 11 -0.39 14.69 -5.22
N ILE A 12 -0.68 15.22 -4.03
CA ILE A 12 -0.71 14.48 -2.77
C ILE A 12 -2.16 14.10 -2.44
N ALA A 13 -2.42 12.81 -2.29
CA ALA A 13 -3.70 12.30 -1.77
C ALA A 13 -3.67 12.27 -0.24
N TYR A 14 -4.70 12.83 0.40
CA TYR A 14 -4.86 12.77 1.85
C TYR A 14 -6.02 11.84 2.20
N TYR A 15 -5.79 11.00 3.21
CA TYR A 15 -6.75 10.06 3.75
C TYR A 15 -6.99 10.42 5.21
N TYR A 16 -8.22 10.82 5.53
CA TYR A 16 -8.63 11.25 6.85
C TYR A 16 -9.44 10.15 7.53
N ASP A 17 -9.20 9.93 8.82
CA ASP A 17 -9.94 8.98 9.64
C ASP A 17 -9.89 7.52 9.13
N THR A 18 -8.80 7.16 8.45
CA THR A 18 -8.62 5.79 7.95
C THR A 18 -8.45 4.80 9.10
N GLU A 19 -9.25 3.75 9.06
CA GLU A 19 -9.13 2.60 9.95
C GLU A 19 -8.49 1.46 9.19
N MET A 20 -7.42 0.85 9.73
CA MET A 20 -6.69 -0.21 9.05
C MET A 20 -6.40 -1.38 10.00
N LEU A 21 -6.69 -2.59 9.53
CA LEU A 21 -6.18 -3.82 10.13
C LEU A 21 -5.06 -4.35 9.24
N ALA A 22 -3.86 -4.47 9.82
CA ALA A 22 -2.68 -4.97 9.13
C ALA A 22 -2.17 -6.26 9.77
N VAL A 23 -1.70 -7.18 8.92
CA VAL A 23 -1.04 -8.42 9.31
C VAL A 23 0.29 -8.55 8.56
N ALA A 24 1.28 -9.11 9.24
CA ALA A 24 2.56 -9.46 8.65
C ALA A 24 2.94 -10.88 9.06
N TRP A 25 3.49 -11.64 8.12
CA TRP A 25 3.92 -13.02 8.36
C TRP A 25 5.11 -13.38 7.50
N GLU A 26 5.82 -14.44 7.90
CA GLU A 26 6.89 -14.99 7.09
C GLU A 26 6.37 -16.00 6.07
N THR A 27 6.97 -15.99 4.89
CA THR A 27 6.78 -17.02 3.88
C THR A 27 8.12 -17.70 3.55
N THR A 28 8.17 -18.47 2.46
CA THR A 28 9.42 -19.09 1.98
C THR A 28 10.20 -18.15 1.06
N PRO A 29 11.54 -18.20 1.05
CA PRO A 29 12.36 -17.40 0.12
C PRO A 29 11.98 -17.59 -1.36
N LYS A 30 11.55 -18.79 -1.75
CA LYS A 30 11.13 -19.13 -3.12
C LYS A 30 9.96 -18.28 -3.63
N VAL A 31 9.07 -17.82 -2.75
CA VAL A 31 7.97 -16.91 -3.13
C VAL A 31 8.52 -15.57 -3.60
N PHE A 32 9.54 -15.06 -2.93
CA PHE A 32 10.17 -13.79 -3.29
C PHE A 32 10.94 -13.90 -4.61
N GLU A 33 11.70 -14.98 -4.82
CA GLU A 33 12.40 -15.24 -6.07
C GLU A 33 11.45 -15.28 -7.29
N ALA A 34 10.22 -15.77 -7.08
CA ALA A 34 9.24 -15.91 -8.15
C ALA A 34 8.46 -14.61 -8.43
N LEU A 35 8.23 -13.76 -7.43
CA LEU A 35 7.27 -12.65 -7.51
C LEU A 35 7.90 -11.27 -7.43
N LEU A 36 9.10 -11.13 -6.87
CA LEU A 36 9.74 -9.84 -6.71
C LEU A 36 10.55 -9.49 -7.97
N PRO A 37 10.20 -8.44 -8.72
CA PRO A 37 10.92 -8.08 -9.94
C PRO A 37 12.27 -7.44 -9.63
N ALA A 38 13.28 -7.71 -10.46
CA ALA A 38 14.52 -6.93 -10.43
C ALA A 38 14.23 -5.45 -10.75
N PRO A 39 14.93 -4.47 -10.13
CA PRO A 39 16.10 -4.60 -9.24
C PRO A 39 15.78 -4.79 -7.74
N LEU A 40 14.52 -5.01 -7.36
CA LEU A 40 14.13 -5.16 -5.96
C LEU A 40 14.71 -6.46 -5.37
N ARG A 41 15.13 -6.40 -4.11
CA ARG A 41 15.65 -7.55 -3.38
C ARG A 41 14.78 -7.85 -2.16
N PRO A 42 14.67 -9.12 -1.73
CA PRO A 42 14.05 -9.43 -0.44
C PRO A 42 14.79 -8.66 0.65
N TYR A 43 14.05 -8.16 1.65
CA TYR A 43 14.71 -7.71 2.87
C TYR A 43 15.29 -8.92 3.64
N LYS A 44 15.86 -8.69 4.83
CA LYS A 44 16.53 -9.70 5.68
C LYS A 44 15.74 -11.00 5.88
N ARG A 45 14.41 -10.92 5.82
CA ARG A 45 13.48 -12.05 6.00
C ARG A 45 12.37 -11.95 4.94
N PRO A 46 11.82 -13.08 4.45
CA PRO A 46 10.74 -13.11 3.47
C PRO A 46 9.40 -12.73 4.13
N ILE A 47 9.21 -11.44 4.42
CA ILE A 47 8.00 -10.93 5.11
C ILE A 47 6.95 -10.49 4.09
N VAL A 48 5.77 -11.08 4.17
CA VAL A 48 4.58 -10.63 3.45
C VAL A 48 3.78 -9.71 4.37
N THR A 49 3.21 -8.67 3.80
CA THR A 49 2.27 -7.76 4.48
C THR A 49 0.91 -7.85 3.80
N ALA A 50 -0.16 -7.85 4.59
CA ALA A 50 -1.49 -7.60 4.07
C ALA A 50 -2.25 -6.63 4.96
N CYS A 51 -3.15 -5.86 4.38
CA CYS A 51 -4.08 -5.04 5.14
C CYS A 51 -5.48 -5.02 4.51
N ILE A 52 -6.45 -4.63 5.34
CA ILE A 52 -7.74 -4.12 4.91
C ILE A 52 -7.94 -2.76 5.56
N ALA A 53 -8.49 -1.82 4.82
CA ALA A 53 -8.67 -0.45 5.25
C ALA A 53 -10.06 0.07 4.89
N ASN A 54 -10.59 0.90 5.78
CA ASN A 54 -11.77 1.74 5.59
C ASN A 54 -11.32 3.19 5.51
N CYS A 55 -11.54 3.85 4.37
CA CYS A 55 -11.17 5.24 4.11
C CYS A 55 -12.46 6.06 3.96
N PRO A 56 -13.07 6.51 5.07
CA PRO A 56 -14.35 7.20 5.03
C PRO A 56 -14.25 8.63 4.49
N ASN A 57 -13.07 9.25 4.51
CA ASN A 57 -12.88 10.64 4.12
C ASN A 57 -11.55 10.83 3.40
N THR A 58 -11.56 11.37 2.20
CA THR A 58 -10.37 11.58 1.37
C THR A 58 -10.37 12.99 0.77
N SER A 59 -9.18 13.53 0.45
CA SER A 59 -9.07 14.86 -0.18
C SER A 59 -9.76 14.95 -1.55
N PHE A 60 -9.98 13.81 -2.21
CA PHE A 60 -10.68 13.71 -3.50
C PHE A 60 -12.18 13.40 -3.36
N GLY A 61 -12.70 13.38 -2.14
CA GLY A 61 -14.13 13.36 -1.87
C GLY A 61 -14.82 12.00 -2.02
N VAL A 62 -14.04 10.91 -2.01
CA VAL A 62 -14.56 9.54 -2.14
C VAL A 62 -14.27 8.73 -0.89
N SER A 63 -15.30 8.03 -0.42
CA SER A 63 -15.19 7.05 0.66
C SER A 63 -15.08 5.66 0.07
N TYR A 64 -14.05 4.90 0.43
CA TYR A 64 -13.88 3.55 -0.09
C TYR A 64 -13.13 2.64 0.89
N ARG A 65 -13.08 1.36 0.56
CA ARG A 65 -12.34 0.33 1.26
C ARG A 65 -11.37 -0.30 0.29
N PHE A 66 -10.17 -0.59 0.79
CA PHE A 66 -9.19 -1.32 0.02
C PHE A 66 -8.56 -2.43 0.84
N GLY A 67 -8.05 -3.44 0.15
CA GLY A 67 -7.07 -4.35 0.68
C GLY A 67 -5.72 -4.11 0.02
N ALA A 68 -4.65 -4.56 0.66
CA ALA A 68 -3.35 -4.61 -0.01
C ALA A 68 -2.64 -5.91 0.35
N LEU A 69 -1.92 -6.48 -0.60
CA LEU A 69 -1.01 -7.61 -0.42
C LEU A 69 0.36 -7.20 -0.96
N GLY A 70 1.40 -7.32 -0.15
CA GLY A 70 2.73 -6.86 -0.53
C GLY A 70 3.87 -7.70 0.05
N LEU A 71 5.04 -7.58 -0.57
CA LEU A 71 6.28 -8.23 -0.18
C LEU A 71 7.25 -7.16 0.33
N MET A 72 7.78 -7.33 1.55
CA MET A 72 8.79 -6.39 2.07
C MET A 72 10.11 -6.56 1.33
N CYS A 73 10.55 -5.51 0.66
CA CYS A 73 11.73 -5.51 -0.20
C CYS A 73 12.66 -4.34 0.11
N GLU A 74 13.82 -4.36 -0.52
CA GLU A 74 14.79 -3.28 -0.48
C GLU A 74 15.17 -2.85 -1.91
N TYR A 75 15.30 -1.54 -2.11
CA TYR A 75 15.88 -0.94 -3.31
C TYR A 75 16.96 0.06 -2.89
N GLU A 76 18.20 -0.12 -3.37
CA GLU A 76 19.32 0.79 -3.08
C GLU A 76 19.54 1.10 -1.58
N GLY A 77 19.24 0.15 -0.70
CA GLY A 77 19.36 0.30 0.76
C GLY A 77 18.10 0.86 1.44
N GLU A 78 17.08 1.23 0.68
CA GLU A 78 15.80 1.71 1.21
C GLU A 78 14.80 0.57 1.37
N LEU A 79 14.24 0.46 2.57
CA LEU A 79 13.20 -0.51 2.90
C LEU A 79 11.85 -0.05 2.35
N GLY A 80 11.12 -0.95 1.71
CA GLY A 80 9.77 -0.69 1.24
C GLY A 80 8.92 -1.96 1.10
N THR A 81 7.77 -1.79 0.46
CA THR A 81 6.84 -2.88 0.16
C THR A 81 6.51 -2.87 -1.32
N TYR A 82 6.75 -3.99 -1.99
CA TYR A 82 6.26 -4.21 -3.36
C TYR A 82 4.85 -4.79 -3.29
N TYR A 83 3.84 -4.00 -3.67
CA TYR A 83 2.45 -4.44 -3.67
C TYR A 83 2.14 -5.33 -4.88
N LEU A 84 1.68 -6.55 -4.61
CA LEU A 84 1.24 -7.52 -5.62
C LEU A 84 -0.20 -7.27 -6.06
N SER A 85 -1.03 -6.77 -5.16
CA SER A 85 -2.44 -6.52 -5.40
C SER A 85 -2.98 -5.51 -4.41
N MET A 86 -3.86 -4.66 -4.89
CA MET A 86 -4.63 -3.70 -4.09
C MET A 86 -6.09 -3.74 -4.55
N PRO A 87 -6.89 -4.73 -4.10
CA PRO A 87 -8.31 -4.77 -4.44
C PRO A 87 -9.05 -3.61 -3.75
N GLU A 88 -9.86 -2.89 -4.51
CA GLU A 88 -10.67 -1.78 -4.04
C GLU A 88 -12.14 -2.07 -4.34
N ASN A 89 -13.06 -1.42 -3.63
CA ASN A 89 -14.49 -1.57 -3.85
C ASN A 89 -15.12 -0.39 -4.63
N ASP A 90 -14.27 0.46 -5.20
CA ASP A 90 -14.61 1.64 -5.99
C ASP A 90 -13.60 1.77 -7.15
N ASP A 91 -13.98 2.47 -8.22
CA ASP A 91 -13.23 2.60 -9.47
C ASP A 91 -12.61 4.02 -9.65
N ILE A 92 -12.75 4.89 -8.64
CA ILE A 92 -12.40 6.33 -8.71
C ILE A 92 -10.92 6.62 -8.47
#